data_AF-A0A1G1AGW1-F1
#
_entry.id   AF-A0A1G1AGW1-F1
#
_cell.length_a   1.000
_cell.length_b   1.000
_cell.length_c   1.000
_cell.angle_alpha   90.00
_cell.angle_beta   90.00
_cell.angle_gamma   90.00
#
_symmetry.space_group_name_H-M   'P 1'
#
loop_
_entity.id
_entity.type
_entity.pdbx_description
1 polymer ?
#
loop_
_entity_poly.entity_id
_entity_poly.type
_entity_poly.pdbx_seq_one_letter_code
_entity_poly.pdbx_strand_id
1 'polypeptide(L)'
;MISRTDKTRISTGGQTIVFFMMLLFILVFVVIWIFDLHKSIYIKSVSRNAGDSSALMAARWEGITLNLIGDLNILHAIALSATNTAAETAITNMQARLCYVGPMIAFMASQQAAKNNGIYPNPDFDTLLNEHVHQVRYDYPAQTNPDGTPLFPEPYPDCWNEYANMLELVAKDGVVAGPDNARLYTDYTGGHPLIMIDFYNAVAGRSWCWFHNHAPTLLANYQNFFPCWWPALPEPPHEIYMNSEIYGLGLNKSITELSSLADENTLNAIATERQLQGELNSTGMTQTAVWYTYGAPWTTWDVMADPSFPITGTLKPQYNYAGADAAVRVIAKAARLMPSGKGNYPSNTVTWTAAAKPFGYLADDQRPNSFDIVLPAYRAVRLFPVDASSAPSGGAYNLEWRRHVENHLSTYMEQGPQSGSCPYCNILVAWEDPQLRQSGIDWLSTNSWQCTIVGGPGGIRGGGSPRGH
;
A
#
# COMPACT_ATOMS: atom_id res chain seq x y z
N MET A 1 -89.69 -41.12 0.74
CA MET A 1 -89.19 -41.34 2.12
C MET A 1 -88.16 -42.47 2.03
N ILE A 2 -86.88 -42.36 2.35
CA ILE A 2 -86.11 -41.42 3.18
C ILE A 2 -84.70 -41.20 2.58
N SER A 3 -84.27 -39.95 2.62
CA SER A 3 -82.92 -39.40 2.43
C SER A 3 -81.77 -40.19 3.09
N ARG A 4 -80.66 -40.36 2.35
CA ARG A 4 -79.31 -40.36 2.94
C ARG A 4 -78.29 -39.81 1.94
N THR A 5 -78.07 -38.49 1.99
CA THR A 5 -76.91 -37.82 1.36
C THR A 5 -75.68 -38.02 2.24
N ASP A 6 -74.75 -38.86 1.80
CA ASP A 6 -73.41 -38.96 2.37
C ASP A 6 -72.55 -37.80 1.80
N LYS A 7 -72.34 -36.77 2.63
CA LYS A 7 -71.36 -35.71 2.34
C LYS A 7 -69.97 -36.23 2.68
N THR A 8 -69.19 -36.57 1.68
CA THR A 8 -67.74 -36.70 1.77
C THR A 8 -67.14 -35.36 2.23
N ARG A 9 -66.78 -35.27 3.51
CA ARG A 9 -65.93 -34.19 4.03
C ARG A 9 -64.55 -34.30 3.39
N ILE A 10 -64.28 -33.46 2.40
CA ILE A 10 -62.92 -33.20 1.93
C ILE A 10 -62.14 -32.59 3.10
N SER A 11 -61.09 -33.28 3.52
CA SER A 11 -60.19 -32.89 4.61
C SER A 11 -59.46 -31.59 4.29
N THR A 12 -59.91 -30.47 4.85
CA THR A 12 -59.21 -29.17 4.86
C THR A 12 -58.03 -29.14 5.85
N GLY A 13 -57.90 -30.16 6.71
CA GLY A 13 -56.84 -30.25 7.73
C GLY A 13 -55.45 -30.51 7.15
N GLY A 14 -55.33 -31.34 6.10
CA GLY A 14 -54.05 -31.65 5.46
C GLY A 14 -53.41 -30.46 4.73
N GLN A 15 -54.23 -29.66 4.05
CA GLN A 15 -53.77 -28.43 3.36
C GLN A 15 -53.32 -27.35 4.35
N THR A 16 -53.98 -27.25 5.50
CA THR A 16 -53.63 -26.29 6.54
C THR A 16 -52.27 -26.61 7.16
N ILE A 17 -51.97 -27.89 7.42
CA ILE A 17 -50.66 -28.33 7.95
C ILE A 17 -49.53 -28.05 6.96
N VAL A 18 -49.73 -28.35 5.67
CA VAL A 18 -48.73 -28.08 4.62
C VAL A 18 -48.47 -26.57 4.51
N PHE A 19 -49.52 -25.75 4.57
CA PHE A 19 -49.38 -24.29 4.54
C PHE A 19 -48.60 -23.76 5.77
N PHE A 20 -48.91 -24.23 6.98
CA PHE A 20 -48.16 -23.84 8.18
C PHE A 20 -46.70 -24.29 8.14
N MET A 21 -46.42 -25.51 7.66
CA MET A 21 -45.05 -25.98 7.48
C MET A 21 -44.29 -25.14 6.47
N MET A 22 -44.92 -24.80 5.34
CA MET A 22 -44.32 -23.94 4.32
C MET A 22 -44.06 -22.53 4.87
N LEU A 23 -44.99 -21.96 5.63
CA LEU A 23 -44.83 -20.65 6.25
C LEU A 23 -43.70 -20.65 7.28
N LEU A 24 -43.61 -21.68 8.12
CA LEU A 24 -42.53 -21.85 9.08
C LEU A 24 -41.17 -22.00 8.37
N PHE A 25 -41.12 -22.78 7.30
CA PHE A 25 -39.92 -22.93 6.48
C PHE A 25 -39.47 -21.58 5.87
N ILE A 26 -40.40 -20.84 5.27
CA ILE A 26 -40.13 -19.50 4.73
C ILE A 26 -39.63 -18.57 5.83
N LEU A 27 -40.25 -18.60 7.01
CA LEU A 27 -39.85 -17.75 8.14
C LEU A 27 -38.43 -18.08 8.62
N VAL A 28 -38.09 -19.36 8.74
CA VAL A 28 -36.72 -19.78 9.09
C VAL A 28 -35.72 -19.29 8.05
N PHE A 29 -36.01 -19.45 6.75
CA PHE A 29 -35.14 -18.95 5.68
C PHE A 29 -34.97 -17.43 5.74
N VAL A 30 -36.04 -16.67 5.97
CA VAL A 30 -35.99 -15.22 6.12
C VAL A 30 -35.13 -14.83 7.33
N VAL A 31 -35.28 -15.50 8.47
CA VAL A 31 -34.46 -15.21 9.67
C VAL A 31 -32.98 -15.48 9.42
N ILE A 32 -32.62 -16.62 8.81
CA ILE A 32 -31.22 -16.94 8.50
C ILE A 32 -30.66 -15.92 7.48
N TRP A 33 -31.44 -15.55 6.46
CA TRP A 33 -31.03 -14.55 5.47
C TRP A 33 -30.81 -13.17 6.11
N ILE A 34 -31.70 -12.71 6.99
CA ILE A 34 -31.54 -11.45 7.72
C ILE A 34 -30.30 -11.48 8.60
N PHE A 35 -30.04 -12.61 9.29
CA PHE A 35 -28.84 -12.77 10.11
C PHE A 35 -27.55 -12.66 9.27
N ASP A 36 -27.48 -13.38 8.15
CA ASP A 36 -26.32 -13.34 7.26
C ASP A 36 -26.10 -11.93 6.66
N LEU A 37 -27.19 -11.25 6.26
CA LEU A 37 -27.13 -9.87 5.78
C LEU A 37 -26.60 -8.92 6.86
N HIS A 38 -27.16 -8.99 8.06
CA HIS A 38 -26.74 -8.15 9.19
C HIS A 38 -25.27 -8.39 9.54
N LYS A 39 -24.85 -9.64 9.63
CA LYS A 39 -23.45 -10.01 9.89
C LYS A 39 -22.50 -9.50 8.80
N SER A 40 -22.91 -9.59 7.53
CA SER A 40 -22.09 -9.07 6.44
C SER A 40 -21.96 -7.54 6.48
N ILE A 41 -23.02 -6.82 6.84
CA ILE A 41 -22.98 -5.35 6.99
C ILE A 41 -22.12 -4.96 8.18
N TYR A 42 -22.29 -5.65 9.32
CA TYR A 42 -21.50 -5.43 10.53
C TYR A 42 -20.00 -5.60 10.27
N ILE A 43 -19.60 -6.71 9.64
CA ILE A 43 -18.18 -6.99 9.36
C ILE A 43 -17.60 -5.97 8.37
N LYS A 44 -18.38 -5.50 7.38
CA LYS A 44 -17.95 -4.39 6.51
C LYS A 44 -17.72 -3.10 7.29
N SER A 45 -18.64 -2.74 8.19
CA SER A 45 -18.50 -1.53 9.03
C SER A 45 -17.27 -1.62 9.94
N VAL A 46 -17.05 -2.78 10.58
CA VAL A 46 -15.89 -3.03 11.44
C VAL A 46 -14.58 -2.99 10.65
N SER A 47 -14.54 -3.62 9.47
CA SER A 47 -13.36 -3.61 8.59
C SER A 47 -13.01 -2.20 8.12
N ARG A 48 -14.02 -1.40 7.77
CA ARG A 48 -13.83 0.01 7.40
C ARG A 48 -13.22 0.81 8.54
N ASN A 49 -13.84 0.80 9.71
CA ASN A 49 -13.36 1.56 10.87
C ASN A 49 -11.95 1.13 11.27
N ALA A 50 -11.67 -0.18 11.21
CA ALA A 50 -10.34 -0.72 11.49
C ALA A 50 -9.30 -0.18 10.51
N GLY A 51 -9.48 -0.37 9.20
CA GLY A 51 -8.51 0.09 8.21
C GLY A 51 -8.33 1.61 8.20
N ASP A 52 -9.43 2.37 8.31
CA ASP A 52 -9.40 3.84 8.37
C ASP A 52 -8.61 4.32 9.60
N SER A 53 -8.87 3.73 10.78
CA SER A 53 -8.17 4.09 12.01
C SER A 53 -6.69 3.68 11.98
N SER A 54 -6.37 2.51 11.42
CA SER A 54 -5.00 2.04 11.26
C SER A 54 -4.18 2.94 10.36
N ALA A 55 -4.72 3.33 9.21
CA ALA A 55 -4.07 4.28 8.31
C ALA A 55 -3.84 5.63 9.02
N LEU A 56 -4.88 6.17 9.68
CA LEU A 56 -4.76 7.44 10.42
C LEU A 56 -3.72 7.37 11.54
N MET A 57 -3.60 6.26 12.27
CA MET A 57 -2.61 6.10 13.33
C MET A 57 -1.19 5.97 12.78
N ALA A 58 -1.01 5.23 11.69
CA ALA A 58 0.28 5.15 11.02
C ALA A 58 0.73 6.54 10.53
N ALA A 59 -0.13 7.23 9.78
CA ALA A 59 0.13 8.58 9.27
C ALA A 59 0.43 9.60 10.39
N ARG A 60 -0.14 9.42 11.58
CA ARG A 60 0.12 10.29 12.72
C ARG A 60 1.55 10.15 13.21
N TRP A 61 2.04 8.93 13.31
CA TRP A 61 3.42 8.66 13.69
C TRP A 61 4.41 9.04 12.60
N GLU A 62 4.06 8.92 11.31
CA GLU A 62 4.86 9.51 10.23
C GLU A 62 5.02 11.03 10.41
N GLY A 63 3.91 11.74 10.65
CA GLY A 63 3.95 13.20 10.88
C GLY A 63 4.75 13.60 12.11
N ILE A 64 4.63 12.86 13.22
CA ILE A 64 5.46 13.06 14.42
C ILE A 64 6.94 12.84 14.09
N THR A 65 7.27 11.77 13.37
CA THR A 65 8.65 11.44 13.00
C THR A 65 9.25 12.52 12.08
N LEU A 66 8.49 12.99 11.09
CA LEU A 66 8.91 14.08 10.21
C LEU A 66 9.16 15.38 10.98
N ASN A 67 8.30 15.72 11.95
CA ASN A 67 8.53 16.88 12.81
C ASN A 67 9.79 16.71 13.67
N LEU A 68 10.03 15.53 14.24
CA LEU A 68 11.23 15.26 15.02
C LEU A 68 12.51 15.35 14.17
N ILE A 69 12.47 14.86 12.93
CA ILE A 69 13.58 15.02 11.98
C ILE A 69 13.80 16.50 11.66
N GLY A 70 12.72 17.27 11.48
CA GLY A 70 12.78 18.72 11.29
C GLY A 70 13.37 19.47 12.48
N ASP A 71 12.97 19.12 13.70
CA ASP A 71 13.57 19.66 14.93
C ASP A 71 15.06 19.31 15.00
N LEU A 72 15.44 18.07 14.64
CA LEU A 72 16.84 17.64 14.61
C LEU A 72 17.66 18.34 13.53
N ASN A 73 17.08 18.68 12.37
CA ASN A 73 17.76 19.50 11.36
C ASN A 73 18.11 20.89 11.92
N ILE A 74 17.19 21.51 12.68
CA ILE A 74 17.46 22.81 13.31
C ILE A 74 18.50 22.68 14.43
N LEU A 75 18.39 21.64 15.27
CA LEU A 75 19.39 21.37 16.31
C LEU A 75 20.77 21.05 15.73
N HIS A 76 20.83 20.38 14.58
CA HIS A 76 22.07 20.12 13.87
C HIS A 76 22.74 21.44 13.45
N ALA A 77 21.97 22.37 12.88
CA ALA A 77 22.45 23.70 12.52
C ALA A 77 22.95 24.52 13.72
N ILE A 78 22.25 24.43 14.86
CA ILE A 78 22.68 25.05 16.12
C ILE A 78 23.98 24.41 16.64
N ALA A 79 24.11 23.08 16.56
CA ALA A 79 25.31 22.37 16.98
C ALA A 79 26.53 22.75 16.12
N LEU A 80 26.35 22.87 14.80
CA LEU A 80 27.38 23.38 13.88
C LEU A 80 27.76 24.83 14.21
N SER A 81 26.77 25.69 14.45
CA SER A 81 26.98 27.09 14.87
C SER A 81 27.79 27.20 16.16
N ALA A 82 27.62 26.24 17.08
CA ALA A 82 28.36 26.13 18.33
C ALA A 82 29.67 25.33 18.23
N THR A 83 30.04 24.84 17.04
CA THR A 83 31.21 23.96 16.80
C THR A 83 31.25 22.70 17.69
N ASN A 84 30.07 22.18 18.07
CA ASN A 84 29.93 21.03 18.96
C ASN A 84 29.84 19.72 18.18
N THR A 85 31.00 19.16 17.83
CA THR A 85 31.13 17.93 17.02
C THR A 85 30.52 16.69 17.68
N ALA A 86 30.51 16.63 19.02
CA ALA A 86 29.86 15.53 19.75
C ALA A 86 28.34 15.56 19.59
N ALA A 87 27.74 16.75 19.66
CA ALA A 87 26.31 16.93 19.42
C ALA A 87 25.94 16.65 17.95
N GLU A 88 26.75 17.13 17.00
CA GLU A 88 26.58 16.86 15.56
C GLU A 88 26.52 15.36 15.26
N THR A 89 27.48 14.59 15.77
CA THR A 89 27.56 13.14 15.57
C THR A 89 26.36 12.42 16.19
N ALA A 90 25.93 12.83 17.40
CA ALA A 90 24.77 12.25 18.05
C ALA A 90 23.48 12.55 17.29
N ILE A 91 23.30 13.79 16.81
CA ILE A 91 22.11 14.23 16.08
C ILE A 91 21.99 13.50 14.75
N THR A 92 23.06 13.44 13.95
CA THR A 92 23.05 12.75 12.65
C THR A 92 22.77 11.25 12.79
N ASN A 93 23.28 10.61 13.85
CA ASN A 93 22.95 9.22 14.18
C ASN A 93 21.47 9.05 14.57
N MET A 94 20.93 9.95 15.41
CA MET A 94 19.52 9.96 15.78
C MET A 94 18.60 10.17 14.58
N GLN A 95 18.96 11.06 13.66
CA GLN A 95 18.20 11.28 12.41
C GLN A 95 18.19 10.02 11.54
N ALA A 96 19.34 9.33 11.40
CA ALA A 96 19.43 8.09 10.63
C ALA A 96 18.53 6.99 11.22
N ARG A 97 18.58 6.83 12.55
CA ARG A 97 17.71 5.91 13.29
C ARG A 97 16.23 6.29 13.11
N LEU A 98 15.85 7.54 13.36
CA LEU A 98 14.44 7.98 13.23
C LEU A 98 13.89 7.82 11.82
N CYS A 99 14.70 8.08 10.78
CA CYS A 99 14.29 7.92 9.39
C CYS A 99 13.95 6.46 9.04
N TYR A 100 14.62 5.50 9.68
CA TYR A 100 14.46 4.08 9.39
C TYR A 100 13.55 3.34 10.36
N VAL A 101 13.77 3.47 11.68
CA VAL A 101 12.98 2.76 12.71
C VAL A 101 11.85 3.60 13.31
N GLY A 102 11.82 4.92 13.11
CA GLY A 102 10.67 5.75 13.52
C GLY A 102 9.34 5.25 12.95
N PRO A 103 9.25 4.91 11.66
CA PRO A 103 8.06 4.31 11.05
C PRO A 103 7.61 2.97 11.66
N MET A 104 8.46 2.24 12.38
CA MET A 104 8.04 1.01 13.06
C MET A 104 7.06 1.27 14.20
N ILE A 105 7.12 2.45 14.84
CA ILE A 105 6.10 2.87 15.80
C ILE A 105 4.76 3.09 15.10
N ALA A 106 4.78 3.65 13.89
CA ALA A 106 3.60 3.78 13.04
C ALA A 106 3.01 2.40 12.71
N PHE A 107 3.87 1.42 12.40
CA PHE A 107 3.43 0.05 12.15
C PHE A 107 2.78 -0.61 13.37
N MET A 108 3.41 -0.54 14.54
CA MET A 108 2.84 -1.03 15.80
C MET A 108 1.50 -0.36 16.14
N ALA A 109 1.42 0.97 16.02
CA ALA A 109 0.20 1.73 16.30
C ALA A 109 -0.94 1.37 15.34
N SER A 110 -0.63 1.12 14.06
CA SER A 110 -1.60 0.67 13.07
C SER A 110 -2.21 -0.70 13.43
N GLN A 111 -1.41 -1.62 13.99
CA GLN A 111 -1.92 -2.91 14.49
C GLN A 111 -2.88 -2.72 15.65
N GLN A 112 -2.49 -1.92 16.65
CA GLN A 112 -3.31 -1.69 17.82
C GLN A 112 -4.66 -1.03 17.45
N ALA A 113 -4.65 -0.10 16.51
CA ALA A 113 -5.86 0.54 16.01
C ALA A 113 -6.82 -0.48 15.36
N ALA A 114 -6.31 -1.39 14.52
CA ALA A 114 -7.13 -2.44 13.91
C ALA A 114 -7.70 -3.41 14.96
N LYS A 115 -6.87 -3.84 15.91
CA LYS A 115 -7.27 -4.74 17.01
C LYS A 115 -8.36 -4.12 17.88
N ASN A 116 -8.22 -2.84 18.21
CA ASN A 116 -9.22 -2.10 18.99
C ASN A 116 -10.57 -1.96 18.26
N ASN A 117 -10.59 -2.09 16.94
CA ASN A 117 -11.80 -2.12 16.13
C ASN A 117 -12.36 -3.54 15.91
N GLY A 118 -11.76 -4.58 16.51
CA GLY A 118 -12.30 -5.94 16.48
C GLY A 118 -11.87 -6.79 15.28
N ILE A 119 -10.78 -6.42 14.59
CA ILE A 119 -10.15 -7.29 13.59
C ILE A 119 -9.12 -8.18 14.30
N TYR A 120 -9.11 -9.45 13.91
CA TYR A 120 -8.22 -10.48 14.46
C TYR A 120 -6.98 -10.68 13.59
N PRO A 121 -5.87 -11.17 14.17
CA PRO A 121 -4.66 -11.51 13.42
C PRO A 121 -4.94 -12.41 12.22
N ASN A 122 -4.27 -12.11 11.12
CA ASN A 122 -4.29 -12.92 9.92
C ASN A 122 -3.00 -13.76 9.87
N PRO A 123 -3.07 -15.10 10.01
CA PRO A 123 -1.89 -15.96 10.00
C PRO A 123 -1.05 -15.80 8.74
N ASP A 124 -1.67 -15.51 7.59
CA ASP A 124 -0.91 -15.33 6.35
C ASP A 124 -0.10 -14.01 6.36
N PHE A 125 -0.56 -12.97 7.07
CA PHE A 125 0.23 -11.75 7.30
C PHE A 125 1.37 -12.01 8.28
N ASP A 126 1.13 -12.84 9.31
CA ASP A 126 2.17 -13.24 10.26
C ASP A 126 3.28 -14.01 9.56
N THR A 127 2.93 -14.98 8.71
CA THR A 127 3.90 -15.75 7.93
C THR A 127 4.75 -14.84 7.06
N LEU A 128 4.11 -13.95 6.27
CA LEU A 128 4.86 -13.02 5.41
C LEU A 128 5.81 -12.13 6.22
N LEU A 129 5.34 -11.58 7.34
CA LEU A 129 6.18 -10.71 8.16
C LEU A 129 7.35 -11.47 8.79
N ASN A 130 7.13 -12.71 9.25
CA ASN A 130 8.20 -13.54 9.80
C ASN A 130 9.23 -13.95 8.74
N GLU A 131 8.78 -14.27 7.52
CA GLU A 131 9.68 -14.51 6.38
C GLU A 131 10.54 -13.27 6.10
N HIS A 132 9.95 -12.08 6.11
CA HIS A 132 10.69 -10.83 5.96
C HIS A 132 11.67 -10.56 7.11
N VAL A 133 11.30 -10.85 8.36
CA VAL A 133 12.21 -10.78 9.52
C VAL A 133 13.45 -11.63 9.30
N HIS A 134 13.28 -12.85 8.77
CA HIS A 134 14.41 -13.72 8.43
C HIS A 134 15.28 -13.12 7.33
N GLN A 135 14.69 -12.57 6.27
CA GLN A 135 15.44 -11.91 5.19
C GLN A 135 16.27 -10.74 5.70
N VAL A 136 15.67 -9.82 6.45
CA VAL A 136 16.36 -8.66 7.03
C VAL A 136 17.51 -9.11 7.95
N ARG A 137 17.28 -10.12 8.79
CA ARG A 137 18.27 -10.52 9.80
C ARG A 137 19.44 -11.30 9.21
N TYR A 138 19.19 -12.14 8.20
CA TYR A 138 20.18 -13.12 7.73
C TYR A 138 20.60 -12.90 6.28
N ASP A 139 19.67 -12.51 5.40
CA ASP A 139 19.97 -12.37 3.98
C ASP A 139 20.55 -11.00 3.65
N TYR A 140 20.01 -9.92 4.21
CA TYR A 140 20.49 -8.55 3.93
C TYR A 140 21.97 -8.36 4.26
N PRO A 141 22.49 -8.82 5.43
CA PRO A 141 23.90 -8.70 5.76
C PRO A 141 24.80 -9.65 4.93
N ALA A 142 24.24 -10.73 4.37
CA ALA A 142 24.99 -11.78 3.69
C ALA A 142 25.07 -11.59 2.17
N GLN A 143 24.11 -10.89 1.57
CA GLN A 143 24.08 -10.66 0.14
C GLN A 143 25.13 -9.64 -0.29
N THR A 144 25.98 -10.06 -1.23
CA THR A 144 27.02 -9.23 -1.82
C THR A 144 26.92 -9.23 -3.33
N ASN A 145 27.31 -8.11 -3.92
CA ASN A 145 27.47 -7.98 -5.35
C ASN A 145 28.66 -8.82 -5.84
N PRO A 146 28.78 -9.07 -7.16
CA PRO A 146 29.95 -9.72 -7.75
C PRO A 146 31.28 -9.00 -7.46
N ASP A 147 31.24 -7.71 -7.13
CA ASP A 147 32.40 -6.91 -6.73
C ASP A 147 32.76 -7.03 -5.23
N GLY A 148 32.00 -7.80 -4.46
CA GLY A 148 32.20 -8.04 -3.04
C GLY A 148 31.61 -6.98 -2.11
N THR A 149 30.94 -5.95 -2.63
CA THR A 149 30.25 -4.95 -1.80
C THR A 149 28.93 -5.50 -1.25
N PRO A 150 28.51 -5.14 -0.02
CA PRO A 150 27.19 -5.50 0.49
C PRO A 150 26.09 -4.96 -0.42
N LEU A 151 25.15 -5.81 -0.81
CA LEU A 151 24.00 -5.40 -1.63
C LEU A 151 23.05 -4.49 -0.83
N PHE A 152 22.92 -4.75 0.48
CA PHE A 152 22.11 -3.96 1.41
C PHE A 152 23.00 -3.35 2.50
N PRO A 153 23.69 -2.22 2.21
CA PRO A 153 24.49 -1.54 3.22
C PRO A 153 23.61 -1.01 4.36
N GLU A 154 24.08 -1.17 5.60
CA GLU A 154 23.34 -0.69 6.77
C GLU A 154 23.18 0.84 6.76
N PRO A 155 21.96 1.38 6.94
CA PRO A 155 21.72 2.83 7.03
C PRO A 155 22.43 3.50 8.22
N TYR A 156 22.61 2.74 9.30
CA TYR A 156 23.33 3.11 10.53
C TYR A 156 23.81 1.81 11.23
N PRO A 157 24.79 1.87 12.15
CA PRO A 157 25.34 0.67 12.78
C PRO A 157 24.27 -0.16 13.50
N ASP A 158 24.22 -1.46 13.21
CA ASP A 158 23.29 -2.46 13.81
C ASP A 158 21.82 -2.28 13.38
N CYS A 159 21.58 -1.56 12.28
CA CYS A 159 20.23 -1.28 11.79
C CYS A 159 19.43 -2.55 11.47
N TRP A 160 20.04 -3.57 10.87
CA TRP A 160 19.34 -4.80 10.48
C TRP A 160 18.84 -5.58 11.68
N ASN A 161 19.63 -5.69 12.74
CA ASN A 161 19.19 -6.36 13.96
C ASN A 161 18.10 -5.57 14.69
N GLU A 162 18.27 -4.26 14.84
CA GLU A 162 17.26 -3.40 15.48
C GLU A 162 15.92 -3.46 14.75
N TYR A 163 15.94 -3.32 13.43
CA TYR A 163 14.73 -3.34 12.60
C TYR A 163 14.06 -4.72 12.60
N ALA A 164 14.83 -5.81 12.43
CA ALA A 164 14.31 -7.17 12.52
C ALA A 164 13.66 -7.46 13.89
N ASN A 165 14.26 -6.99 14.99
CA ASN A 165 13.67 -7.15 16.33
C ASN A 165 12.31 -6.44 16.45
N MET A 166 12.16 -5.25 15.86
CA MET A 166 10.88 -4.51 15.88
C MET A 166 9.81 -5.20 15.03
N LEU A 167 10.18 -5.71 13.84
CA LEU A 167 9.27 -6.48 12.99
C LEU A 167 8.82 -7.79 13.68
N GLU A 168 9.76 -8.50 14.31
CA GLU A 168 9.49 -9.72 15.07
C GLU A 168 8.53 -9.47 16.25
N LEU A 169 8.69 -8.34 16.94
CA LEU A 169 7.77 -7.94 18.01
C LEU A 169 6.35 -7.74 17.48
N VAL A 170 6.20 -7.09 16.32
CA VAL A 170 4.89 -6.90 15.67
C VAL A 170 4.30 -8.24 15.24
N ALA A 171 5.10 -9.12 14.63
CA ALA A 171 4.67 -10.45 14.22
C ALA A 171 4.20 -11.31 15.40
N LYS A 172 4.93 -11.24 16.53
CA LYS A 172 4.59 -11.99 17.76
C LYS A 172 3.27 -11.56 18.39
N ASP A 173 2.92 -10.28 18.28
CA ASP A 173 1.64 -9.75 18.76
C ASP A 173 0.47 -10.08 17.79
N GLY A 174 0.78 -10.53 16.58
CA GLY A 174 -0.15 -10.87 15.51
C GLY A 174 -0.47 -9.66 14.61
N VAL A 175 -0.33 -9.86 13.31
CA VAL A 175 -0.49 -8.86 12.25
C VAL A 175 -1.92 -8.86 11.76
N VAL A 176 -2.52 -7.67 11.79
CA VAL A 176 -3.93 -7.41 11.48
C VAL A 176 -4.07 -6.42 10.34
N ALA A 177 -3.19 -5.42 10.32
CA ALA A 177 -3.13 -4.36 9.34
C ALA A 177 -1.87 -4.51 8.48
N GLY A 178 -2.04 -4.88 7.20
CA GLY A 178 -0.94 -5.00 6.25
C GLY A 178 -0.57 -3.65 5.63
N PRO A 179 0.70 -3.20 5.68
CA PRO A 179 1.16 -1.98 5.01
C PRO A 179 1.19 -2.18 3.49
N ASP A 180 0.11 -1.79 2.79
CA ASP A 180 -0.06 -2.00 1.36
C ASP A 180 0.91 -1.14 0.52
N ASN A 181 1.46 -0.06 1.08
CA ASN A 181 2.50 0.75 0.46
C ASN A 181 3.92 0.42 0.93
N ALA A 182 4.12 -0.72 1.61
CA ALA A 182 5.48 -1.17 1.89
C ALA A 182 6.27 -1.36 0.60
N ARG A 183 7.56 -1.01 0.64
CA ARG A 183 8.51 -1.13 -0.47
C ARG A 183 9.69 -1.93 0.05
N LEU A 184 9.66 -3.24 -0.18
CA LEU A 184 10.74 -4.09 0.29
C LEU A 184 11.96 -3.90 -0.60
N TYR A 185 13.16 -3.97 -0.05
CA TYR A 185 14.38 -3.77 -0.84
C TYR A 185 14.68 -4.91 -1.81
N THR A 186 14.02 -6.04 -1.60
CA THR A 186 13.99 -7.18 -2.51
C THR A 186 12.91 -7.07 -3.59
N ASP A 187 12.03 -6.06 -3.52
CA ASP A 187 10.99 -5.88 -4.54
C ASP A 187 11.64 -5.53 -5.90
N TYR A 188 11.16 -6.19 -6.95
CA TYR A 188 11.59 -5.92 -8.32
C TYR A 188 11.30 -4.47 -8.71
N THR A 189 12.30 -3.78 -9.25
CA THR A 189 12.14 -2.45 -9.82
C THR A 189 12.13 -2.50 -11.34
N GLY A 190 11.36 -1.60 -11.97
CA GLY A 190 11.34 -1.45 -13.43
C GLY A 190 10.00 -1.76 -14.10
N GLY A 191 9.99 -1.62 -15.42
CA GLY A 191 8.78 -1.66 -16.26
C GLY A 191 8.40 -3.03 -16.79
N HIS A 192 8.84 -4.14 -16.19
CA HIS A 192 8.59 -5.47 -16.74
C HIS A 192 7.07 -5.81 -16.67
N PRO A 193 6.39 -6.14 -17.78
CA PRO A 193 4.94 -6.36 -17.76
C PRO A 193 4.49 -7.46 -16.78
N LEU A 194 5.29 -8.51 -16.61
CA LEU A 194 5.00 -9.61 -15.66
C LEU A 194 5.07 -9.22 -14.17
N ILE A 195 5.64 -8.07 -13.80
CA ILE A 195 5.58 -7.55 -12.43
C ILE A 195 4.51 -6.47 -12.27
N MET A 196 3.68 -6.25 -13.30
CA MET A 196 2.55 -5.32 -13.25
C MET A 196 1.24 -6.09 -13.12
N ILE A 197 0.54 -5.93 -11.98
CA ILE A 197 -0.78 -6.57 -11.79
C ILE A 197 -1.80 -6.13 -12.86
N ASP A 198 -1.65 -4.92 -13.41
CA ASP A 198 -2.56 -4.38 -14.43
C ASP A 198 -2.49 -5.16 -15.75
N PHE A 199 -1.33 -5.76 -16.07
CA PHE A 199 -1.20 -6.69 -17.19
C PHE A 199 -2.09 -7.92 -16.97
N TYR A 200 -2.05 -8.53 -15.78
CA TYR A 200 -2.88 -9.70 -15.44
C TYR A 200 -4.36 -9.36 -15.46
N ASN A 201 -4.75 -8.20 -14.92
CA ASN A 201 -6.12 -7.71 -14.97
C ASN A 201 -6.57 -7.47 -16.42
N ALA A 202 -5.70 -6.94 -17.28
CA ALA A 202 -6.01 -6.72 -18.69
C ALA A 202 -6.19 -8.03 -19.47
N VAL A 203 -5.36 -9.06 -19.19
CA VAL A 203 -5.51 -10.40 -19.77
C VAL A 203 -6.81 -11.04 -19.30
N ALA A 204 -7.05 -11.09 -17.99
CA ALA A 204 -8.23 -11.72 -17.40
C ALA A 204 -9.54 -11.01 -17.81
N GLY A 205 -9.52 -9.68 -17.84
CA GLY A 205 -10.67 -8.84 -18.20
C GLY A 205 -10.86 -8.64 -19.71
N ARG A 206 -9.93 -9.12 -20.55
CA ARG A 206 -9.90 -8.84 -22.00
C ARG A 206 -9.92 -7.34 -22.31
N SER A 207 -9.21 -6.56 -21.50
CA SER A 207 -9.14 -5.10 -21.61
C SER A 207 -8.14 -4.67 -22.69
N TRP A 208 -8.52 -4.81 -23.96
CA TRP A 208 -7.64 -4.58 -25.11
C TRP A 208 -7.11 -3.14 -25.21
N CYS A 209 -7.88 -2.16 -24.74
CA CYS A 209 -7.40 -0.77 -24.69
C CYS A 209 -6.21 -0.56 -23.75
N TRP A 210 -6.04 -1.40 -22.71
CA TRP A 210 -4.84 -1.35 -21.89
C TRP A 210 -3.60 -1.69 -22.74
N PHE A 211 -3.67 -2.76 -23.54
CA PHE A 211 -2.59 -3.13 -24.45
C PHE A 211 -2.34 -2.04 -25.50
N HIS A 212 -3.38 -1.46 -26.08
CA HIS A 212 -3.22 -0.35 -27.04
C HIS A 212 -2.44 0.83 -26.47
N ASN A 213 -2.74 1.21 -25.22
CA ASN A 213 -2.18 2.40 -24.59
C ASN A 213 -0.81 2.16 -23.92
N HIS A 214 -0.57 0.95 -23.41
CA HIS A 214 0.60 0.67 -22.56
C HIS A 214 1.58 -0.33 -23.17
N ALA A 215 1.13 -1.18 -24.10
CA ALA A 215 1.95 -2.23 -24.70
C ALA A 215 1.49 -2.54 -26.15
N PRO A 216 1.49 -1.55 -27.07
CA PRO A 216 0.74 -1.61 -28.33
C PRO A 216 1.19 -2.75 -29.26
N THR A 217 2.46 -3.15 -29.16
CA THR A 217 3.04 -4.22 -29.97
C THR A 217 3.02 -5.58 -29.29
N LEU A 218 2.67 -5.66 -28.00
CA LEU A 218 2.85 -6.87 -27.20
C LEU A 218 1.96 -8.01 -27.69
N LEU A 219 0.70 -7.75 -28.05
CA LEU A 219 -0.22 -8.77 -28.55
C LEU A 219 0.26 -9.40 -29.86
N ALA A 220 0.82 -8.60 -30.76
CA ALA A 220 1.24 -9.05 -32.09
C ALA A 220 2.64 -9.66 -32.09
N ASN A 221 3.55 -9.13 -31.27
CA ASN A 221 4.96 -9.49 -31.33
C ASN A 221 5.34 -10.60 -30.34
N TYR A 222 4.55 -10.85 -29.29
CA TYR A 222 4.85 -11.89 -28.32
C TYR A 222 4.96 -13.27 -28.97
N GLN A 223 6.12 -13.92 -28.80
CA GLN A 223 6.41 -15.23 -29.40
C GLN A 223 6.33 -16.37 -28.38
N ASN A 224 7.04 -16.25 -27.25
CA ASN A 224 7.14 -17.31 -26.24
C ASN A 224 7.74 -16.77 -24.92
N PHE A 225 7.76 -17.57 -23.84
CA PHE A 225 8.32 -17.16 -22.55
C PHE A 225 9.86 -17.04 -22.58
N PHE A 226 10.49 -16.66 -21.46
CA PHE A 226 11.94 -16.51 -21.35
C PHE A 226 12.67 -17.83 -21.70
N PRO A 227 13.86 -17.78 -22.33
CA PRO A 227 14.61 -16.58 -22.78
C PRO A 227 14.21 -16.08 -24.17
N CYS A 228 13.14 -16.62 -24.76
CA CYS A 228 12.80 -16.39 -26.17
C CYS A 228 12.24 -14.98 -26.44
N TRP A 229 11.44 -14.43 -25.53
CA TRP A 229 10.83 -13.10 -25.71
C TRP A 229 10.92 -12.21 -24.49
N TRP A 230 10.46 -12.71 -23.33
CA TRP A 230 10.56 -11.92 -22.10
C TRP A 230 12.04 -11.65 -21.81
N PRO A 231 12.43 -10.39 -21.52
CA PRO A 231 13.75 -10.13 -20.97
C PRO A 231 13.88 -10.81 -19.60
N ALA A 232 15.10 -10.95 -19.11
CA ALA A 232 15.30 -11.41 -17.73
C ALA A 232 14.51 -10.51 -16.76
N LEU A 233 14.04 -11.10 -15.66
CA LEU A 233 13.46 -10.31 -14.57
C LEU A 233 14.54 -9.31 -14.09
N PRO A 234 14.14 -8.07 -13.78
CA PRO A 234 15.08 -7.08 -13.30
C PRO A 234 15.69 -7.57 -11.98
N GLU A 235 16.94 -7.19 -11.72
CA GLU A 235 17.53 -7.41 -10.41
C GLU A 235 16.93 -6.41 -9.40
N PRO A 236 16.92 -6.74 -8.09
CA PRO A 236 16.61 -5.77 -7.05
C PRO A 236 17.46 -4.50 -7.23
N PRO A 237 16.88 -3.31 -6.99
CA PRO A 237 17.60 -2.06 -7.18
C PRO A 237 18.83 -2.02 -6.27
N HIS A 238 19.92 -1.40 -6.73
CA HIS A 238 21.03 -1.07 -5.86
C HIS A 238 20.97 0.42 -5.53
N GLU A 239 20.37 0.73 -4.38
CA GLU A 239 20.16 2.11 -3.92
C GLU A 239 20.70 2.31 -2.50
N ILE A 240 20.86 3.58 -2.11
CA ILE A 240 21.18 3.92 -0.73
C ILE A 240 19.90 3.78 0.09
N TYR A 241 19.85 2.73 0.90
CA TYR A 241 18.75 2.46 1.81
C TYR A 241 18.85 3.38 3.03
N MET A 242 17.86 4.26 3.19
CA MET A 242 17.79 5.16 4.36
C MET A 242 16.39 5.37 4.92
N ASN A 243 15.35 4.96 4.20
CA ASN A 243 13.97 5.05 4.65
C ASN A 243 13.50 3.68 5.13
N SER A 244 12.54 3.63 6.04
CA SER A 244 11.90 2.35 6.35
C SER A 244 11.19 1.77 5.12
N GLU A 245 11.22 0.44 4.96
CA GLU A 245 10.42 -0.25 3.94
C GLU A 245 8.92 -0.16 4.26
N ILE A 246 8.58 -0.06 5.55
CA ILE A 246 7.20 0.05 6.04
C ILE A 246 6.91 1.51 6.41
N TYR A 247 5.91 2.12 5.76
CA TYR A 247 5.51 3.52 6.01
C TYR A 247 6.71 4.50 5.92
N GLY A 248 7.55 4.30 4.90
CA GLY A 248 8.75 5.08 4.68
C GLY A 248 8.46 6.57 4.49
N LEU A 249 9.35 7.42 5.03
CA LEU A 249 9.16 8.88 5.03
C LEU A 249 9.47 9.56 3.69
N GLY A 250 10.10 8.84 2.75
CA GLY A 250 10.49 9.35 1.44
C GLY A 250 11.53 10.46 1.48
N LEU A 251 12.45 10.44 2.46
CA LEU A 251 13.49 11.44 2.63
C LEU A 251 14.77 11.09 1.86
N ASN A 252 15.64 12.07 1.68
CA ASN A 252 16.99 11.92 1.12
C ASN A 252 18.04 12.59 2.02
N LYS A 253 19.30 12.16 1.89
CA LYS A 253 20.47 12.83 2.48
C LYS A 253 21.10 13.74 1.43
N SER A 254 21.24 15.02 1.76
CA SER A 254 21.97 16.00 0.92
C SER A 254 23.23 16.47 1.65
N ILE A 255 24.36 16.47 0.97
CA ILE A 255 25.64 16.98 1.50
C ILE A 255 25.85 18.37 0.90
N THR A 256 25.50 19.40 1.65
CA THR A 256 25.54 20.79 1.16
C THR A 256 25.59 21.78 2.33
N GLU A 257 25.73 23.06 2.03
CA GLU A 257 25.56 24.15 2.99
C GLU A 257 24.06 24.39 3.27
N LEU A 258 23.73 24.69 4.53
CA LEU A 258 22.34 24.93 4.93
C LEU A 258 21.74 26.17 4.25
N SER A 259 22.59 27.17 3.97
CA SER A 259 22.26 28.39 3.21
C SER A 259 21.66 28.11 1.83
N SER A 260 21.94 26.94 1.24
CA SER A 260 21.38 26.51 -0.04
C SER A 260 19.97 25.90 0.07
N LEU A 261 19.55 25.50 1.28
CA LEU A 261 18.30 24.77 1.52
C LEU A 261 17.22 25.64 2.18
N ALA A 262 17.61 26.55 3.05
CA ALA A 262 16.70 27.46 3.77
C ALA A 262 17.41 28.74 4.23
N ASP A 263 16.66 29.80 4.46
CA ASP A 263 17.19 31.07 4.99
C ASP A 263 17.29 31.07 6.52
N GLU A 264 18.29 31.80 7.03
CA GLU A 264 18.61 31.87 8.46
C GLU A 264 17.46 32.45 9.31
N ASN A 265 16.71 33.43 8.77
CA ASN A 265 15.62 34.07 9.51
C ASN A 265 14.46 33.09 9.73
N THR A 266 14.09 32.33 8.69
CA THR A 266 13.06 31.30 8.79
C THR A 266 13.46 30.22 9.80
N LEU A 267 14.71 29.74 9.76
CA LEU A 267 15.20 28.73 10.70
C LEU A 267 15.20 29.25 12.15
N ASN A 268 15.64 30.48 12.40
CA ASN A 268 15.59 31.10 13.72
C ASN A 268 14.15 31.33 14.22
N ALA A 269 13.22 31.70 13.33
CA ALA A 269 11.81 31.85 13.67
C ALA A 269 11.19 30.51 14.10
N ILE A 270 11.48 29.43 13.35
CA ILE A 270 11.00 28.08 13.69
C ILE A 270 11.67 27.60 14.99
N ALA A 271 12.98 27.81 15.15
CA ALA A 271 13.70 27.45 16.38
C ALA A 271 13.05 28.11 17.62
N THR A 272 12.66 29.39 17.49
CA THR A 272 11.97 30.14 18.53
C THR A 272 10.57 29.58 18.80
N GLU A 273 9.78 29.30 17.77
CA GLU A 273 8.44 28.68 17.91
C GLU A 273 8.52 27.32 18.62
N ARG A 274 9.55 26.53 18.29
CA ARG A 274 9.81 25.20 18.87
C ARG A 274 10.52 25.25 20.22
N GLN A 275 10.86 26.44 20.72
CA GLN A 275 11.57 26.66 21.99
C GLN A 275 12.92 25.94 22.08
N LEU A 276 13.64 25.85 20.95
CA LEU A 276 14.97 25.25 20.89
C LEU A 276 16.00 26.25 21.44
N GLN A 277 16.97 25.75 22.21
CA GLN A 277 18.03 26.57 22.79
C GLN A 277 19.22 26.70 21.85
N GLY A 278 19.78 27.91 21.75
CA GLY A 278 20.93 28.25 20.92
C GLY A 278 20.58 29.23 19.81
N GLU A 279 21.59 29.79 19.16
CA GLU A 279 21.44 30.73 18.05
C GLU A 279 22.12 30.15 16.81
N LEU A 280 21.43 30.21 15.67
CA LEU A 280 22.08 30.00 14.39
C LEU A 280 22.96 31.21 14.08
N ASN A 281 24.11 30.96 13.47
CA ASN A 281 25.01 31.99 12.98
C ASN A 281 25.53 31.64 11.58
N SER A 282 26.28 32.56 10.97
CA SER A 282 26.84 32.36 9.63
C SER A 282 27.65 31.07 9.51
N THR A 283 28.36 30.66 10.56
CA THR A 283 29.16 29.43 10.56
C THR A 283 28.29 28.20 10.37
N GLY A 284 27.20 28.06 11.12
CA GLY A 284 26.28 26.94 10.96
C GLY A 284 25.52 26.95 9.63
N MET A 285 25.35 28.13 9.01
CA MET A 285 24.69 28.27 7.72
C MET A 285 25.59 27.89 6.54
N THR A 286 26.89 28.18 6.60
CA THR A 286 27.85 27.97 5.49
C THR A 286 28.69 26.71 5.61
N GLN A 287 28.59 25.97 6.73
CA GLN A 287 29.31 24.71 6.86
C GLN A 287 28.60 23.61 6.04
N THR A 288 29.37 22.89 5.21
CA THR A 288 28.87 21.71 4.51
C THR A 288 28.65 20.58 5.51
N ALA A 289 27.43 20.05 5.56
CA ALA A 289 27.06 18.94 6.43
C ALA A 289 26.01 18.04 5.75
N VAL A 290 25.65 16.93 6.40
CA VAL A 290 24.59 16.02 5.94
C VAL A 290 23.24 16.52 6.45
N TRP A 291 22.33 16.81 5.53
CA TRP A 291 20.97 17.29 5.81
C TRP A 291 19.91 16.28 5.37
N TYR A 292 18.85 16.14 6.17
CA TYR A 292 17.67 15.36 5.78
C TYR A 292 16.71 16.25 5.01
N THR A 293 16.50 15.90 3.75
CA THR A 293 15.76 16.67 2.75
C THR A 293 14.59 15.86 2.20
N TYR A 294 13.62 16.52 1.61
CA TYR A 294 12.52 15.84 0.91
C TYR A 294 13.05 15.12 -0.33
N GLY A 295 12.74 13.83 -0.45
CA GLY A 295 13.17 13.00 -1.57
C GLY A 295 12.19 12.99 -2.75
N ALA A 296 12.47 12.13 -3.73
CA ALA A 296 11.67 11.98 -4.95
C ALA A 296 10.15 11.76 -4.75
N PRO A 297 9.66 11.09 -3.68
CA PRO A 297 8.22 10.91 -3.47
C PRO A 297 7.44 12.20 -3.16
N TRP A 298 8.13 13.30 -2.79
CA TRP A 298 7.51 14.55 -2.36
C TRP A 298 7.21 15.48 -3.54
N THR A 299 6.20 15.13 -4.33
CA THR A 299 5.78 15.88 -5.54
C THR A 299 4.48 16.65 -5.31
N THR A 300 3.89 17.24 -6.36
CA THR A 300 2.47 17.63 -6.38
C THR A 300 1.58 16.41 -6.58
N TRP A 301 0.29 16.54 -6.22
CA TRP A 301 -0.70 15.53 -6.53
C TRP A 301 -1.32 15.75 -7.91
N ASP A 302 -0.61 15.30 -8.93
CA ASP A 302 -1.06 15.49 -10.32
C ASP A 302 -2.37 14.73 -10.58
N VAL A 303 -2.59 13.60 -9.89
CA VAL A 303 -3.85 12.83 -10.00
C VAL A 303 -5.07 13.62 -9.53
N MET A 304 -4.90 14.56 -8.59
CA MET A 304 -6.00 15.38 -8.07
C MET A 304 -6.37 16.51 -9.03
N ALA A 305 -5.55 16.76 -10.06
CA ALA A 305 -5.84 17.71 -11.13
C ALA A 305 -6.64 17.07 -12.28
N ASP A 306 -6.82 15.74 -12.28
CA ASP A 306 -7.61 15.04 -13.28
C ASP A 306 -9.11 15.30 -13.08
N PRO A 307 -9.83 15.87 -14.07
CA PRO A 307 -11.26 16.13 -13.99
C PRO A 307 -12.12 14.87 -13.78
N SER A 308 -11.60 13.70 -14.13
CA SER A 308 -12.26 12.40 -13.95
C SER A 308 -12.11 11.85 -12.54
N PHE A 309 -11.18 12.38 -11.75
CA PHE A 309 -10.95 11.94 -10.39
C PHE A 309 -12.06 12.46 -9.46
N PRO A 310 -12.67 11.61 -8.61
CA PRO A 310 -13.91 11.92 -7.90
C PRO A 310 -13.69 12.84 -6.68
N ILE A 311 -13.21 14.06 -6.90
CA ILE A 311 -13.06 15.09 -5.86
C ILE A 311 -14.23 16.06 -5.94
N THR A 312 -14.71 16.49 -4.78
CA THR A 312 -15.60 17.65 -4.66
C THR A 312 -14.80 18.86 -4.15
N GLY A 313 -14.78 19.95 -4.93
CA GLY A 313 -14.15 21.21 -4.55
C GLY A 313 -12.69 21.34 -5.01
N THR A 314 -12.06 22.47 -4.66
CA THR A 314 -10.67 22.78 -5.03
C THR A 314 -9.71 22.36 -3.93
N LEU A 315 -8.64 21.65 -4.30
CA LEU A 315 -7.54 21.32 -3.39
C LEU A 315 -6.82 22.60 -2.95
N LYS A 316 -6.71 22.82 -1.64
CA LYS A 316 -6.01 23.99 -1.09
C LYS A 316 -4.50 23.93 -1.41
N PRO A 317 -3.86 25.02 -1.85
CA PRO A 317 -2.46 25.01 -2.30
C PRO A 317 -1.46 24.44 -1.29
N GLN A 318 -1.63 24.78 0.00
CA GLN A 318 -0.78 24.31 1.08
C GLN A 318 -0.87 22.80 1.33
N TYR A 319 -1.91 22.12 0.83
CA TYR A 319 -2.09 20.66 0.94
C TYR A 319 -1.86 19.92 -0.37
N ASN A 320 -1.48 20.64 -1.44
CA ASN A 320 -1.17 20.02 -2.73
C ASN A 320 0.27 19.51 -2.76
N TYR A 321 0.53 18.46 -1.99
CA TYR A 321 1.80 17.74 -2.03
C TYR A 321 1.56 16.24 -1.77
N ALA A 322 2.29 15.39 -2.49
CA ALA A 322 2.50 13.97 -2.20
C ALA A 322 3.64 13.81 -1.18
N GLY A 323 4.07 12.58 -0.89
CA GLY A 323 5.14 12.30 0.07
C GLY A 323 4.81 11.12 0.96
N ALA A 324 5.28 11.16 2.20
CA ALA A 324 4.98 10.14 3.22
C ALA A 324 3.46 9.95 3.37
N ASP A 325 3.04 8.69 3.34
CA ASP A 325 1.68 8.24 3.51
C ASP A 325 1.65 6.80 4.04
N ALA A 326 0.52 6.41 4.62
CA ALA A 326 0.28 5.07 5.10
C ALA A 326 -0.94 4.48 4.38
N ALA A 327 -0.70 3.44 3.59
CA ALA A 327 -1.77 2.65 2.99
C ALA A 327 -1.89 1.32 3.73
N VAL A 328 -3.10 1.01 4.21
CA VAL A 328 -3.34 -0.12 5.09
C VAL A 328 -4.41 -1.02 4.51
N ARG A 329 -4.15 -2.32 4.50
CA ARG A 329 -5.10 -3.38 4.19
C ARG A 329 -5.50 -4.13 5.44
N VAL A 330 -6.80 -4.34 5.61
CA VAL A 330 -7.35 -5.26 6.61
C VAL A 330 -8.20 -6.33 5.92
N ILE A 331 -8.14 -7.55 6.45
CA ILE A 331 -8.88 -8.71 5.91
C ILE A 331 -9.69 -9.33 7.04
N ALA A 332 -11.01 -9.38 6.88
CA ALA A 332 -11.92 -9.99 7.84
C ALA A 332 -12.75 -11.11 7.19
N LYS A 333 -12.99 -12.21 7.92
CA LYS A 333 -13.80 -13.34 7.44
C LYS A 333 -15.21 -13.27 8.03
N ALA A 334 -16.21 -13.19 7.18
CA ALA A 334 -17.63 -13.27 7.54
C ALA A 334 -18.17 -14.68 7.26
N ALA A 335 -18.19 -15.53 8.27
CA ALA A 335 -18.84 -16.84 8.19
C ALA A 335 -20.35 -16.68 7.95
N ARG A 336 -20.89 -17.35 6.93
CA ARG A 336 -22.33 -17.40 6.61
C ARG A 336 -22.97 -18.67 7.17
N LEU A 337 -24.25 -18.60 7.50
CA LEU A 337 -25.06 -19.76 7.87
C LEU A 337 -25.74 -20.40 6.65
N MET A 338 -26.09 -19.61 5.62
CA MET A 338 -26.64 -20.15 4.39
C MET A 338 -25.58 -20.86 3.55
N PRO A 339 -25.84 -22.08 3.06
CA PRO A 339 -24.97 -22.72 2.09
C PRO A 339 -24.93 -21.90 0.80
N SER A 340 -23.74 -21.62 0.29
CA SER A 340 -23.60 -21.15 -1.09
C SER A 340 -23.75 -22.34 -2.05
N GLY A 341 -24.12 -22.08 -3.31
CA GLY A 341 -24.24 -23.12 -4.35
C GLY A 341 -22.95 -23.92 -4.66
N LYS A 342 -21.85 -23.68 -3.93
CA LYS A 342 -20.64 -24.52 -3.92
C LYS A 342 -20.45 -25.04 -2.49
N GLY A 343 -20.54 -26.36 -2.32
CA GLY A 343 -20.77 -27.09 -1.06
C GLY A 343 -19.69 -27.09 0.02
N ASN A 344 -19.03 -25.96 0.28
CA ASN A 344 -18.25 -25.71 1.50
C ASN A 344 -18.74 -24.38 2.06
N TYR A 345 -19.05 -24.27 3.36
CA TYR A 345 -19.46 -23.02 4.01
C TYR A 345 -18.49 -21.88 3.64
N PRO A 346 -18.82 -20.97 2.71
CA PRO A 346 -17.84 -19.98 2.30
C PRO A 346 -17.96 -18.82 3.28
N SER A 347 -16.92 -18.63 4.09
CA SER A 347 -16.70 -17.32 4.68
C SER A 347 -16.51 -16.31 3.55
N ASN A 348 -17.26 -15.21 3.56
CA ASN A 348 -16.86 -14.08 2.72
C ASN A 348 -15.62 -13.46 3.32
N THR A 349 -14.58 -13.33 2.53
CA THR A 349 -13.49 -12.43 2.86
C THR A 349 -13.93 -11.01 2.53
N VAL A 350 -13.88 -10.13 3.52
CA VAL A 350 -14.02 -8.68 3.35
C VAL A 350 -12.63 -8.10 3.41
N THR A 351 -12.21 -7.48 2.32
CA THR A 351 -10.96 -6.73 2.25
C THR A 351 -11.31 -5.25 2.24
N TRP A 352 -10.65 -4.48 3.10
CA TRP A 352 -10.73 -3.02 3.11
C TRP A 352 -9.32 -2.45 3.01
N THR A 353 -9.15 -1.46 2.14
CA THR A 353 -7.89 -0.72 2.01
C THR A 353 -8.19 0.76 2.24
N ALA A 354 -7.39 1.40 3.09
CA ALA A 354 -7.49 2.83 3.38
C ALA A 354 -6.11 3.48 3.27
N ALA A 355 -6.07 4.75 2.89
CA ALA A 355 -4.85 5.55 2.87
C ALA A 355 -5.01 6.82 3.71
N ALA A 356 -3.99 7.16 4.48
CA ALA A 356 -3.92 8.39 5.26
C ALA A 356 -2.53 9.00 5.17
N LYS A 357 -2.42 10.30 5.39
CA LYS A 357 -1.11 10.97 5.44
C LYS A 357 -1.07 12.12 6.44
N PRO A 358 0.13 12.53 6.88
CA PRO A 358 0.30 13.75 7.65
C PRO A 358 0.15 14.99 6.76
N PHE A 359 -0.67 15.92 7.25
CA PHE A 359 -0.90 17.25 6.67
C PHE A 359 -0.32 18.34 7.54
N GLY A 360 0.23 19.36 6.89
CA GLY A 360 0.98 20.41 7.51
C GLY A 360 1.16 21.61 6.59
N TYR A 361 1.74 22.66 7.13
CA TYR A 361 2.13 23.87 6.42
C TYR A 361 3.11 24.68 7.30
N LEU A 362 3.98 25.45 6.65
CA LEU A 362 4.94 26.33 7.34
C LEU A 362 4.30 27.69 7.64
N ALA A 363 3.68 28.28 6.63
CA ALA A 363 2.81 29.45 6.68
C ALA A 363 1.46 29.13 6.00
N ASP A 364 0.46 29.99 6.13
CA ASP A 364 -0.94 29.67 5.78
C ASP A 364 -1.14 29.12 4.35
N ASP A 365 -0.29 29.50 3.39
CA ASP A 365 -0.29 29.05 2.00
C ASP A 365 0.97 28.25 1.57
N GLN A 366 1.92 28.05 2.49
CA GLN A 366 3.21 27.44 2.18
C GLN A 366 3.27 25.96 2.57
N ARG A 367 3.58 25.10 1.59
CA ARG A 367 3.70 23.64 1.78
C ARG A 367 4.91 23.29 2.65
N PRO A 368 4.88 22.15 3.37
CA PRO A 368 6.05 21.66 4.09
C PRO A 368 7.31 21.51 3.24
N ASN A 369 7.16 21.02 2.00
CA ASN A 369 8.24 20.83 1.03
C ASN A 369 8.54 22.05 0.16
N SER A 370 8.18 23.27 0.61
CA SER A 370 8.56 24.49 -0.10
C SER A 370 10.04 24.83 0.07
N PHE A 371 10.66 24.31 1.13
CA PHE A 371 12.11 24.22 1.27
C PHE A 371 12.52 22.77 1.01
N ASP A 372 13.73 22.58 0.50
CA ASP A 372 14.25 21.23 0.25
C ASP A 372 14.53 20.48 1.56
N ILE A 373 14.81 21.21 2.65
CA ILE A 373 15.06 20.62 3.98
C ILE A 373 13.75 20.32 4.73
N VAL A 374 13.74 19.20 5.47
CA VAL A 374 12.62 18.84 6.33
C VAL A 374 12.54 19.79 7.53
N LEU A 375 11.37 20.38 7.75
CA LEU A 375 11.07 21.29 8.85
C LEU A 375 9.80 20.83 9.61
N PRO A 376 9.64 21.21 10.90
CA PRO A 376 8.48 20.81 11.69
C PRO A 376 7.20 21.55 11.24
N ALA A 377 6.46 20.94 10.31
CA ALA A 377 5.28 21.54 9.67
C ALA A 377 3.99 20.72 9.85
N TYR A 378 4.06 19.47 10.29
CA TYR A 378 2.94 18.52 10.26
C TYR A 378 2.07 18.64 11.51
N ARG A 379 0.76 18.88 11.32
CA ARG A 379 -0.16 19.25 12.42
C ARG A 379 -1.41 18.39 12.48
N ALA A 380 -1.80 17.76 11.36
CA ALA A 380 -3.01 16.98 11.25
C ALA A 380 -2.78 15.71 10.44
N VAL A 381 -3.72 14.77 10.53
CA VAL A 381 -3.77 13.58 9.67
C VAL A 381 -5.15 13.43 9.09
N ARG A 382 -5.25 13.04 7.83
CA ARG A 382 -6.55 12.78 7.17
C ARG A 382 -6.43 11.58 6.25
N LEU A 383 -7.57 10.91 6.08
CA LEU A 383 -7.77 9.95 5.00
C LEU A 383 -7.77 10.69 3.67
N PHE A 384 -7.28 10.02 2.64
CA PHE A 384 -7.36 10.47 1.27
C PHE A 384 -7.58 9.26 0.34
N PRO A 385 -8.03 9.48 -0.91
CA PRO A 385 -8.28 8.39 -1.83
C PRO A 385 -7.05 7.51 -2.04
N VAL A 386 -7.23 6.19 -1.92
CA VAL A 386 -6.13 5.21 -2.01
C VAL A 386 -5.44 5.20 -3.38
N ASP A 387 -6.13 5.59 -4.44
CA ASP A 387 -5.53 5.66 -5.79
C ASP A 387 -4.55 6.84 -5.94
N ALA A 388 -4.59 7.80 -5.01
CA ALA A 388 -3.57 8.84 -4.90
C ALA A 388 -2.43 8.47 -3.95
N SER A 389 -2.50 7.31 -3.30
CA SER A 389 -1.48 6.84 -2.36
C SER A 389 -0.26 6.29 -3.07
N SER A 390 0.84 6.15 -2.33
CA SER A 390 2.07 5.55 -2.82
C SER A 390 2.01 4.02 -2.95
N ALA A 391 0.87 3.40 -2.57
CA ALA A 391 0.70 1.96 -2.64
C ALA A 391 0.68 1.46 -4.10
N PRO A 392 1.53 0.48 -4.48
CA PRO A 392 1.49 -0.10 -5.82
C PRO A 392 0.11 -0.68 -6.13
N SER A 393 -0.29 -0.77 -7.40
CA SER A 393 -1.63 -1.26 -7.79
C SER A 393 -1.96 -2.66 -7.21
N GLY A 394 -0.95 -3.50 -6.99
CA GLY A 394 -1.10 -4.78 -6.29
C GLY A 394 -1.27 -4.66 -4.78
N GLY A 395 -0.60 -3.69 -4.14
CA GLY A 395 -0.42 -3.60 -2.69
C GLY A 395 0.57 -4.65 -2.17
N ALA A 396 1.52 -4.25 -1.33
CA ALA A 396 2.53 -5.18 -0.80
C ALA A 396 1.92 -6.33 0.02
N TYR A 397 0.74 -6.13 0.61
CA TYR A 397 0.05 -7.14 1.42
C TYR A 397 -1.12 -7.80 0.68
N ASN A 398 -1.15 -7.71 -0.66
CA ASN A 398 -1.90 -8.65 -1.48
C ASN A 398 -1.10 -9.95 -1.65
N LEU A 399 -1.28 -10.86 -0.69
CA LEU A 399 -0.44 -12.06 -0.54
C LEU A 399 -0.49 -13.00 -1.75
N GLU A 400 -1.63 -13.10 -2.43
CA GLU A 400 -1.74 -13.93 -3.64
C GLU A 400 -0.86 -13.37 -4.76
N TRP A 401 -0.85 -12.04 -4.91
CA TRP A 401 -0.01 -11.35 -5.87
C TRP A 401 1.47 -11.45 -5.49
N ARG A 402 1.81 -11.18 -4.22
CA ARG A 402 3.19 -11.25 -3.73
C ARG A 402 3.78 -12.66 -3.90
N ARG A 403 3.05 -13.70 -3.47
CA ARG A 403 3.46 -15.10 -3.66
C ARG A 403 3.66 -15.46 -5.13
N HIS A 404 2.83 -14.91 -6.02
CA HIS A 404 3.01 -15.12 -7.46
C HIS A 404 4.33 -14.52 -7.97
N VAL A 405 4.60 -13.26 -7.62
CA VAL A 405 5.82 -12.55 -8.06
C VAL A 405 7.08 -13.19 -7.49
N GLU A 406 7.08 -13.58 -6.21
CA GLU A 406 8.27 -14.12 -5.52
C GLU A 406 8.53 -15.61 -5.86
N ASN A 407 7.48 -16.44 -5.85
CA ASN A 407 7.66 -17.90 -5.87
C ASN A 407 7.30 -18.56 -7.21
N HIS A 408 6.39 -17.97 -7.99
CA HIS A 408 5.91 -18.61 -9.21
C HIS A 408 6.49 -18.00 -10.48
N LEU A 409 6.81 -16.70 -10.45
CA LEU A 409 7.24 -15.99 -11.66
C LEU A 409 8.58 -16.51 -12.18
N SER A 410 9.55 -16.78 -11.30
CA SER A 410 10.82 -17.41 -11.68
C SER A 410 10.62 -18.77 -12.37
N THR A 411 9.73 -19.61 -11.82
CA THR A 411 9.38 -20.91 -12.41
C THR A 411 8.74 -20.74 -13.79
N TYR A 412 7.85 -19.75 -13.97
CA TYR A 412 7.29 -19.44 -15.29
C TYR A 412 8.37 -18.99 -16.28
N MET A 413 9.34 -18.19 -15.85
CA MET A 413 10.44 -17.75 -16.71
C MET A 413 11.33 -18.92 -17.15
N GLU A 414 11.54 -19.93 -16.30
CA GLU A 414 12.39 -21.08 -16.61
C GLU A 414 11.66 -22.19 -17.39
N GLN A 415 10.41 -22.48 -17.01
CA GLN A 415 9.70 -23.70 -17.41
C GLN A 415 8.42 -23.41 -18.22
N GLY A 416 8.01 -22.15 -18.33
CA GLY A 416 6.80 -21.75 -19.04
C GLY A 416 5.51 -21.87 -18.21
N PRO A 417 4.33 -21.78 -18.87
CA PRO A 417 3.04 -21.72 -18.18
C PRO A 417 2.73 -22.98 -17.36
N GLN A 418 2.35 -22.81 -16.10
CA GLN A 418 1.93 -23.89 -15.21
C GLN A 418 0.51 -23.60 -14.70
N SER A 419 -0.42 -24.54 -14.92
CA SER A 419 -1.76 -24.45 -14.33
C SER A 419 -1.73 -24.92 -12.87
N GLY A 420 -2.45 -24.25 -11.99
CA GLY A 420 -2.48 -24.64 -10.57
C GLY A 420 -3.47 -23.86 -9.73
N SER A 421 -3.24 -23.85 -8.42
CA SER A 421 -4.06 -23.10 -7.45
C SER A 421 -3.83 -21.60 -7.49
N CYS A 422 -2.73 -21.13 -8.11
CA CYS A 422 -2.44 -19.70 -8.26
C CYS A 422 -3.29 -19.07 -9.37
N PRO A 423 -4.15 -18.07 -9.06
CA PRO A 423 -4.96 -17.40 -10.07
C PRO A 423 -4.13 -16.72 -11.16
N TYR A 424 -3.02 -16.07 -10.79
CA TYR A 424 -2.14 -15.36 -11.72
C TYR A 424 -1.37 -16.30 -12.66
N CYS A 425 -0.97 -17.48 -12.18
CA CYS A 425 -0.40 -18.52 -13.07
C CYS A 425 -1.41 -18.98 -14.12
N ASN A 426 -2.68 -19.17 -13.73
CA ASN A 426 -3.73 -19.54 -14.68
C ASN A 426 -4.01 -18.42 -15.71
N ILE A 427 -3.83 -17.16 -15.31
CA ILE A 427 -3.88 -16.02 -16.25
C ILE A 427 -2.71 -16.09 -17.24
N LEU A 428 -1.49 -16.47 -16.81
CA LEU A 428 -0.37 -16.70 -17.73
C LEU A 428 -0.65 -17.85 -18.69
N VAL A 429 -1.25 -18.95 -18.22
CA VAL A 429 -1.69 -20.03 -19.13
C VAL A 429 -2.63 -19.49 -20.21
N ALA A 430 -3.58 -18.63 -19.85
CA ALA A 430 -4.46 -17.97 -20.82
C ALA A 430 -3.69 -17.00 -21.74
N TRP A 431 -2.73 -16.25 -21.20
CA TRP A 431 -1.87 -15.35 -21.99
C TRP A 431 -1.09 -16.09 -23.08
N GLU A 432 -0.61 -17.30 -22.79
CA GLU A 432 0.12 -18.13 -23.76
C GLU A 432 -0.74 -18.62 -24.94
N ASP A 433 -2.07 -18.61 -24.83
CA ASP A 433 -2.96 -19.00 -25.91
C ASP A 433 -2.91 -17.99 -27.09
N PRO A 434 -2.45 -18.40 -28.29
CA PRO A 434 -2.43 -17.53 -29.45
C PRO A 434 -3.82 -17.03 -29.86
N GLN A 435 -4.89 -17.80 -29.60
CA GLN A 435 -6.26 -17.39 -29.93
C GLN A 435 -6.71 -16.20 -29.09
N LEU A 436 -6.32 -16.15 -27.82
CA LEU A 436 -6.59 -15.00 -26.96
C LEU A 436 -5.96 -13.73 -27.54
N ARG A 437 -4.67 -13.80 -27.90
CA ARG A 437 -3.94 -12.65 -28.46
C ARG A 437 -4.50 -12.21 -29.80
N GLN A 438 -4.80 -13.17 -30.69
CA GLN A 438 -5.43 -12.87 -31.98
C GLN A 438 -6.78 -12.15 -31.81
N SER A 439 -7.60 -12.59 -30.84
CA SER A 439 -8.88 -11.92 -30.56
C SER A 439 -8.71 -10.45 -30.14
N GLY A 440 -7.64 -10.12 -29.42
CA GLY A 440 -7.29 -8.75 -29.06
C GLY A 440 -6.84 -7.92 -30.26
N ILE A 441 -6.02 -8.50 -31.15
CA ILE A 441 -5.58 -7.85 -32.40
C ILE A 441 -6.79 -7.54 -33.29
N ASP A 442 -7.66 -8.52 -33.49
CA ASP A 442 -8.86 -8.39 -34.31
C ASP A 442 -9.78 -7.30 -33.74
N TRP A 443 -9.98 -7.27 -32.42
CA TRP A 443 -10.80 -6.24 -31.78
C TRP A 443 -10.21 -4.84 -31.94
N LEU A 444 -8.90 -4.69 -31.72
CA LEU A 444 -8.21 -3.40 -31.83
C LEU A 444 -8.18 -2.85 -33.26
N SER A 445 -8.14 -3.73 -34.27
CA SER A 445 -8.21 -3.33 -35.68
C SER A 445 -9.48 -2.54 -36.01
N THR A 446 -10.58 -2.79 -35.29
CA THR A 446 -11.89 -2.18 -35.53
C THR A 446 -12.27 -1.14 -34.47
N ASN A 447 -11.77 -1.28 -33.24
CA ASN A 447 -12.23 -0.51 -32.07
C ASN A 447 -11.15 0.33 -31.39
N SER A 448 -9.93 0.39 -31.94
CA SER A 448 -8.83 1.21 -31.36
C SER A 448 -9.21 2.68 -31.14
N TRP A 449 -10.08 3.25 -31.98
CA TRP A 449 -10.61 4.61 -31.82
C TRP A 449 -11.42 4.81 -30.53
N GLN A 450 -11.91 3.73 -29.90
CA GLN A 450 -12.59 3.78 -28.59
C GLN A 450 -11.61 3.83 -27.42
N CYS A 451 -10.33 3.54 -27.65
CA CYS A 451 -9.30 3.55 -26.64
C CYS A 451 -8.79 4.98 -26.40
N THR A 452 -9.65 5.86 -25.90
CA THR A 452 -9.27 7.23 -25.58
C THR A 452 -8.65 7.31 -24.20
N ILE A 453 -7.41 7.77 -24.12
CA ILE A 453 -6.82 8.28 -22.87
C ILE A 453 -7.36 9.71 -22.74
N VAL A 454 -8.18 9.98 -21.73
CA VAL A 454 -8.53 11.38 -21.42
C VAL A 454 -7.24 12.07 -20.98
N GLY A 455 -6.76 13.02 -21.79
CA GLY A 455 -5.42 13.58 -21.66
C GLY A 455 -5.23 14.37 -20.36
N GLY A 456 -4.39 13.85 -19.48
CA GLY A 456 -3.74 14.59 -18.40
C GLY A 456 -2.27 14.12 -18.29
N PRO A 457 -1.31 15.00 -17.96
CA PRO A 457 0.08 14.62 -17.78
C PRO A 457 0.23 13.90 -16.45
N GLY A 458 -0.09 12.61 -16.45
CA GLY A 458 0.02 11.72 -15.31
C GLY A 458 -0.25 10.32 -15.82
N GLY A 459 0.68 9.39 -15.61
CA GLY A 459 0.57 8.03 -16.11
C GLY A 459 -0.64 7.31 -15.51
N ILE A 460 -1.79 7.43 -16.17
CA ILE A 460 -3.00 6.68 -15.82
C ILE A 460 -2.70 5.20 -16.08
N ARG A 461 -2.58 4.43 -15.01
CA ARG A 461 -2.67 2.96 -15.04
C ARG A 461 -4.14 2.62 -15.30
N GLY A 462 -4.48 2.44 -16.57
CA GLY A 462 -5.85 2.20 -17.01
C GLY A 462 -6.34 0.79 -16.72
N GLY A 463 -6.81 0.54 -15.51
CA GLY A 463 -7.58 -0.64 -15.14
C GLY A 463 -8.26 -0.33 -13.82
N GLY A 464 -9.59 -0.39 -13.76
CA GLY A 464 -10.33 -0.07 -12.53
C GLY A 464 -9.69 -0.77 -11.35
N SER A 465 -9.19 0.01 -10.38
CA SER A 465 -8.52 -0.57 -9.24
C SER A 465 -9.55 -1.43 -8.50
N PRO A 466 -9.19 -2.63 -7.99
CA PRO A 466 -10.06 -3.42 -7.12
C PRO A 466 -10.38 -2.72 -5.78
N ARG A 467 -9.91 -1.48 -5.60
CA ARG A 467 -9.94 -0.75 -4.34
C ARG A 467 -11.22 0.08 -4.32
N GLY A 468 -12.02 -0.11 -3.28
CA GLY A 468 -13.23 0.68 -3.08
C GLY A 468 -12.88 2.16 -2.90
N HIS A 469 -13.64 3.03 -3.58
CA HIS A 469 -13.66 4.47 -3.34
C HIS A 469 -14.58 4.83 -2.18
#